data_AF-A0A3B8VR04-F1
#
_entry.id   AF-A0A3B8VR04-F1
#
_cell.length_a   1.000
_cell.length_b   1.000
_cell.length_c   1.000
_cell.angle_alpha   90.00
_cell.angle_beta   90.00
_cell.angle_gamma   90.00
#
_symmetry.space_group_name_H-M   'P 1'
#
loop_
_entity.id
_entity.type
_entity.pdbx_description
1 polymer ?
#
loop_
_entity_poly.entity_id
_entity_poly.type
_entity_poly.pdbx_seq_one_letter_code
_entity_poly.pdbx_strand_id
1 'polypeptide(L)'
;WLLFSQTKVIVTSAIWRLVDQGALRFADQISDHMPEFSRNGKGEITVFQLLTHQGGFPSAQVPSEAWTDHELLRQVVSDFTLDWTP
;
A
#
# COMPACT_ATOMS: atom_id res chain seq x y z
N TRP A 1 23.98 -1.68 -9.73
CA TRP A 1 22.83 -2.08 -10.55
C TRP A 1 21.57 -1.89 -9.72
N LEU A 2 20.49 -1.35 -10.29
CA LEU A 2 19.23 -1.09 -9.58
C LEU A 2 18.11 -1.93 -10.20
N LEU A 3 17.33 -2.60 -9.35
CA LEU A 3 16.21 -3.47 -9.75
C LEU A 3 14.94 -2.69 -10.15
N PHE A 4 14.82 -1.43 -9.71
CA PHE A 4 13.63 -0.60 -9.91
C PHE A 4 12.34 -1.38 -9.56
N SER A 5 11.31 -1.29 -10.40
CA SER A 5 10.02 -1.94 -10.16
C SER A 5 10.06 -3.47 -10.10
N GLN A 6 11.16 -4.13 -10.46
CA GLN A 6 11.29 -5.59 -10.26
C GLN A 6 11.26 -5.97 -8.78
N THR A 7 11.53 -5.02 -7.86
CA THR A 7 11.37 -5.24 -6.42
C THR A 7 9.92 -5.51 -6.00
N LYS A 8 8.91 -5.08 -6.79
CA LYS A 8 7.49 -5.32 -6.48
C LYS A 8 7.18 -6.81 -6.41
N VAL A 9 7.74 -7.62 -7.31
CA VAL A 9 7.53 -9.08 -7.30
C VAL A 9 8.10 -9.71 -6.03
N ILE A 10 9.24 -9.22 -5.56
CA ILE A 10 9.88 -9.67 -4.31
C ILE A 10 8.98 -9.32 -3.10
N VAL A 11 8.47 -8.09 -3.04
CA VAL A 11 7.55 -7.64 -1.98
C VAL A 11 6.24 -8.43 -2.01
N THR A 12 5.62 -8.62 -3.18
CA THR A 12 4.39 -9.42 -3.32
C THR A 12 4.61 -10.88 -2.91
N SER A 13 5.78 -11.45 -3.18
CA SER A 13 6.13 -12.81 -2.73
C SER A 13 6.22 -12.91 -1.20
N ALA A 14 6.77 -11.88 -0.53
CA ALA A 14 6.78 -11.82 0.92
C ALA A 14 5.35 -11.71 1.50
N ILE A 15 4.47 -10.93 0.86
CA ILE A 15 3.06 -10.83 1.23
C ILE A 15 2.36 -12.18 1.07
N TRP A 16 2.60 -12.90 -0.03
CA TRP A 16 2.05 -14.25 -0.25
C TRP A 16 2.44 -15.23 0.86
N ARG A 17 3.67 -15.16 1.37
CA ARG A 17 4.11 -15.97 2.51
C ARG A 17 3.31 -15.67 3.77
N LEU A 18 3.01 -14.39 4.05
CA LEU A 18 2.17 -14.01 5.19
C LEU A 18 0.73 -14.53 5.03
N VAL A 19 0.22 -14.53 3.78
CA VAL A 19 -1.09 -15.11 3.47
C VAL A 19 -1.10 -16.63 3.69
N ASP A 20 -0.09 -17.34 3.21
CA ASP A 20 0.07 -18.79 3.41
C ASP A 20 0.11 -19.16 4.91
N GLN A 21 0.73 -18.31 5.72
CA GLN A 21 0.80 -18.46 7.19
C GLN A 21 -0.50 -18.07 7.92
N GLY A 22 -1.51 -17.56 7.21
CA GLY A 22 -2.75 -17.07 7.81
C GLY A 22 -2.60 -15.75 8.60
N ALA A 23 -1.46 -15.07 8.48
CA ALA A 23 -1.19 -13.79 9.16
C ALA A 23 -1.82 -12.59 8.43
N LEU A 24 -2.18 -12.77 7.15
CA LEU A 24 -2.82 -11.77 6.30
C LEU A 24 -3.83 -12.47 5.38
N ARG A 25 -4.87 -11.78 4.94
CA ARG A 25 -5.71 -12.21 3.82
C ARG A 25 -5.70 -11.15 2.73
N PHE A 26 -5.81 -11.56 1.47
CA PHE A 26 -5.93 -10.61 0.36
C PHE A 26 -7.18 -9.71 0.45
N ALA A 27 -8.22 -10.20 1.14
CA ALA A 27 -9.46 -9.47 1.37
C ALA A 27 -9.42 -8.57 2.63
N ASP A 28 -8.33 -8.59 3.40
CA ASP A 28 -8.18 -7.64 4.52
C ASP A 28 -8.13 -6.22 3.98
N GLN A 29 -8.75 -5.29 4.70
CA GLN A 29 -8.58 -3.88 4.43
C GLN A 29 -7.18 -3.46 4.87
N ILE A 30 -6.55 -2.53 4.13
CA ILE A 30 -5.27 -1.96 4.57
C ILE A 30 -5.42 -1.30 5.95
N SER A 31 -6.57 -0.69 6.24
CA SER A 31 -6.87 -0.06 7.53
C SER A 31 -6.98 -1.02 8.71
N ASP A 32 -7.20 -2.32 8.48
CA ASP A 32 -7.15 -3.32 9.56
C ASP A 32 -5.74 -3.43 10.17
N HIS A 33 -4.72 -3.15 9.35
CA HIS A 33 -3.30 -3.25 9.70
C HIS A 33 -2.62 -1.87 9.87
N MET A 34 -3.18 -0.83 9.24
CA MET A 34 -2.70 0.56 9.27
C MET A 34 -3.88 1.53 9.37
N PRO A 35 -4.44 1.74 10.59
CA PRO A 35 -5.69 2.49 10.78
C PRO A 35 -5.73 3.88 10.15
N GLU A 36 -4.61 4.60 10.16
CA GLU A 36 -4.47 5.93 9.55
C GLU A 36 -4.61 5.93 8.02
N PHE A 37 -4.46 4.78 7.36
CA PHE A 37 -4.67 4.68 5.92
C PHE A 37 -6.12 4.99 5.52
N SER A 38 -7.07 4.82 6.44
CA SER A 38 -8.51 5.05 6.20
C SER A 38 -8.86 6.51 5.86
N ARG A 39 -7.94 7.45 6.08
CA ARG A 39 -8.10 8.87 5.68
C ARG A 39 -8.44 8.99 4.20
N ASN A 40 -9.12 10.08 3.86
CA ASN A 40 -9.45 10.45 2.48
C ASN A 40 -10.23 9.38 1.69
N GLY A 41 -11.09 8.63 2.39
CA GLY A 41 -12.00 7.67 1.76
C GLY A 41 -11.37 6.31 1.39
N LYS A 42 -10.14 6.03 1.85
CA LYS A 42 -9.38 4.82 1.50
C LYS A 42 -9.62 3.61 2.43
N GLY A 43 -10.55 3.71 3.39
CA GLY A 43 -10.77 2.69 4.42
C GLY A 43 -11.12 1.30 3.88
N GLU A 44 -11.90 1.23 2.82
CA GLU A 44 -12.37 -0.07 2.28
C GLU A 44 -11.38 -0.73 1.31
N ILE A 45 -10.21 -0.11 1.07
CA ILE A 45 -9.23 -0.65 0.11
C ILE A 45 -8.60 -1.91 0.68
N THR A 46 -8.66 -2.98 -0.10
CA THR A 46 -8.10 -4.28 0.26
C THR A 46 -6.63 -4.42 -0.11
N VAL A 47 -5.95 -5.37 0.54
CA VAL A 47 -4.60 -5.83 0.13
C VAL A 47 -4.58 -6.24 -1.35
N PHE A 48 -5.62 -6.93 -1.83
CA PHE A 48 -5.75 -7.32 -3.24
C PHE A 48 -5.74 -6.10 -4.17
N GLN A 49 -6.63 -5.13 -3.93
CA GLN A 49 -6.72 -3.92 -4.76
C GLN A 49 -5.41 -3.13 -4.75
N LEU A 50 -4.71 -3.06 -3.62
CA LEU A 50 -3.39 -2.42 -3.56
C LEU A 50 -2.37 -3.14 -4.46
N LEU A 51 -2.26 -4.47 -4.34
CA LEU A 51 -1.29 -5.27 -5.09
C LEU A 51 -1.56 -5.30 -6.60
N THR A 52 -2.82 -5.13 -7.01
CA THR A 52 -3.22 -5.13 -8.42
C THR A 52 -3.40 -3.74 -9.02
N HIS A 53 -2.89 -2.70 -8.37
CA HIS A 53 -2.99 -1.30 -8.82
C HIS A 53 -4.42 -0.77 -9.01
N GLN A 54 -5.36 -1.26 -8.20
CA GLN A 54 -6.77 -0.84 -8.22
C GLN A 54 -7.13 0.04 -7.01
N GLY A 55 -6.17 0.44 -6.18
CA GLY A 55 -6.42 1.26 -4.98
C GLY A 55 -6.90 2.70 -5.22
N GLY A 56 -7.01 3.17 -6.47
CA GLY A 56 -7.67 4.45 -6.74
C GLY A 56 -6.83 5.71 -6.58
N PHE A 57 -5.50 5.62 -6.47
CA PHE A 57 -4.62 6.79 -6.27
C PHE A 57 -3.34 6.80 -7.14
N PRO A 58 -3.39 6.49 -8.45
CA PRO A 58 -2.17 6.42 -9.28
C PRO A 58 -1.45 7.76 -9.45
N SER A 59 -2.12 8.89 -9.24
CA SER A 59 -1.49 10.21 -9.32
C SER A 59 -0.69 10.56 -8.07
N ALA A 60 -0.84 9.80 -6.98
CA ALA A 60 -0.17 10.05 -5.71
C ALA A 60 1.35 10.03 -5.85
N GLN A 61 2.02 10.99 -5.19
CA GLN A 61 3.46 11.17 -5.24
C GLN A 61 4.06 11.01 -3.84
N VAL A 62 5.23 10.36 -3.78
CA VAL A 62 6.04 10.31 -2.56
C VAL A 62 7.24 11.25 -2.75
N PRO A 63 7.35 12.32 -1.95
CA PRO A 63 8.43 13.27 -2.07
C PRO A 63 9.76 12.65 -1.62
N SER A 64 10.89 13.12 -2.15
CA SER A 64 12.21 12.50 -1.94
C SER A 64 12.66 12.48 -0.47
N GLU A 65 12.19 13.43 0.32
CA GLU A 65 12.44 13.56 1.75
C GLU A 65 11.90 12.35 2.53
N ALA A 66 10.84 11.71 2.03
CA ALA A 66 10.22 10.55 2.65
C ALA A 66 10.89 9.22 2.27
N TRP A 67 11.80 9.18 1.30
CA TRP A 67 12.32 7.91 0.76
C TRP A 67 13.11 7.08 1.77
N THR A 68 13.75 7.74 2.75
CA THR A 68 14.54 7.09 3.80
C THR A 68 13.98 7.29 5.21
N ASP A 69 12.89 8.04 5.35
CA ASP A 69 12.19 8.27 6.62
C ASP A 69 10.87 7.49 6.60
N HIS A 70 10.84 6.36 7.30
CA HIS A 70 9.70 5.45 7.29
C HIS A 70 8.47 6.03 8.01
N GLU A 71 8.67 6.91 8.99
CA GLU A 71 7.56 7.57 9.68
C GLU A 71 6.93 8.62 8.76
N LEU A 72 7.76 9.45 8.11
CA LEU A 72 7.27 10.42 7.12
C LEU A 72 6.60 9.73 5.93
N LEU A 73 7.17 8.65 5.41
CA LEU A 73 6.57 7.85 4.34
C LEU A 73 5.18 7.34 4.73
N ARG A 74 5.02 6.85 5.95
CA ARG A 74 3.75 6.36 6.47
C ARG A 74 2.70 7.47 6.51
N GLN A 75 3.06 8.67 6.96
CA GLN A 75 2.15 9.82 6.94
C GLN A 75 1.78 10.22 5.51
N VAL A 76 2.77 10.34 4.61
CA VAL A 76 2.54 10.69 3.19
C VAL A 76 1.57 9.72 2.51
N VAL A 77 1.80 8.41 2.64
CA VAL A 77 0.93 7.37 2.05
C VAL A 77 -0.48 7.42 2.64
N SER A 78 -0.59 7.68 3.94
CA SER A 78 -1.89 7.81 4.63
C SER A 78 -2.68 9.01 4.13
N ASP A 79 -2.00 10.08 3.71
CA ASP A 79 -2.62 11.32 3.24
C ASP A 79 -2.89 11.32 1.72
N PHE A 80 -2.63 10.23 0.99
CA PHE A 80 -3.05 10.11 -0.40
C PHE A 80 -4.57 10.32 -0.55
N THR A 81 -4.98 11.00 -1.60
CA THR A 81 -6.39 11.19 -1.98
C THR A 81 -6.76 10.25 -3.12
N LEU A 82 -8.03 9.87 -3.19
CA LEU A 82 -8.54 9.06 -4.29
C LEU A 82 -8.73 9.90 -5.56
N ASP A 83 -8.21 9.40 -6.67
CA ASP A 83 -8.55 9.80 -8.02
C ASP A 83 -9.90 9.17 -8.44
N TRP A 84 -10.17 7.94 -7.99
CA TRP A 84 -11.49 7.27 -8.11
C TRP A 84 -11.72 6.31 -6.94
N THR A 85 -12.97 5.93 -6.70
CA THR A 85 -13.33 4.90 -5.72
C THR A 85 -13.13 3.51 -6.32
N PRO A 86 -12.26 2.66 -5.74
CA PRO A 86 -12.03 1.28 -6.16
C PRO A 86 -13.24 0.36 -6.13
#